data_AF-A0A1G1HEY0-F1
#
_entry.id   AF-A0A1G1HEY0-F1
#
_cell.length_a   1.000
_cell.length_b   1.000
_cell.length_c   1.000
_cell.angle_alpha   90.00
_cell.angle_beta   90.00
_cell.angle_gamma   90.00
#
_symmetry.space_group_name_H-M   'P 1'
#
loop_
_entity.id
_entity.type
_entity.pdbx_description
1 polymer ?
#
loop_
_entity_poly.entity_id
_entity_poly.type
_entity_poly.pdbx_seq_one_letter_code
_entity_poly.pdbx_strand_id
1 'polypeptide(L)'
;MLTKSNINKADIDTWQLWRGMALLCSAELLEKLAPIDELETTYATYSESNAQNYFLLKILIEVQKTGFSMGRWIKHVETKILGACDKKQNNIDDMEMESLIDEQSVWQRKLFEALTAQICFNECNDSAHYYHYFLLQDLAHYQALRKEQKDFFFEENKFRENKIKILKAKINVVEKLLPDLSQCWYLKKDEKSGRILSGHLASARQTMLSALKVAAPRERTSLGYTYDKTFAETSRNIHFNPIREDIPDLLGRFKFGMAQCGSLIVSNLLRSQQLSGHILSRIKGPKYGVYDQNQDSKTNPTRGIAKIGDFVLAGGLYLAEVLDIKINAFGYESYRVKYLDERPFSEIDEDWLPSFNVQIYQDRKSFIEDLDEKLKKTQEQEKLEPIEFSDEEKIEATMDTLIEVWKLAMKDYLRNTYKDHFDRITRQKW
;
A
#
# COMPACT_ATOMS: atom_id res chain seq x y z
N MET A 1 -26.77 9.97 6.24
CA MET A 1 -27.25 8.57 6.37
C MET A 1 -26.19 7.66 5.80
N LEU A 2 -25.50 6.88 6.64
CA LEU A 2 -24.55 5.88 6.21
C LEU A 2 -25.33 4.74 5.53
N THR A 3 -25.00 4.44 4.27
CA THR A 3 -25.43 3.20 3.61
C THR A 3 -24.77 2.03 4.34
N LYS A 4 -25.57 1.01 4.67
CA LYS A 4 -25.22 -0.12 5.55
C LYS A 4 -24.04 -0.96 5.03
N SER A 5 -22.80 -0.54 5.26
CA SER A 5 -21.67 -1.45 5.37
C SER A 5 -21.63 -1.93 6.83
N ASN A 6 -22.49 -2.88 7.17
CA ASN A 6 -22.59 -3.35 8.55
C ASN A 6 -21.28 -4.06 8.93
N ILE A 7 -20.62 -3.60 9.99
CA ILE A 7 -19.67 -4.46 10.70
C ILE A 7 -20.45 -5.67 11.19
N ASN A 8 -19.94 -6.86 10.91
CA ASN A 8 -20.55 -8.11 11.36
C ASN A 8 -19.59 -8.89 12.27
N LYS A 9 -20.07 -10.01 12.82
CA LYS A 9 -19.28 -10.86 13.71
C LYS A 9 -18.02 -11.43 13.02
N ALA A 10 -18.09 -11.74 11.72
CA ALA A 10 -16.95 -12.26 10.97
C ALA A 10 -15.83 -11.22 10.80
N ASP A 11 -16.17 -9.93 10.67
CA ASP A 11 -15.20 -8.84 10.70
C ASP A 11 -14.44 -8.85 12.04
N ILE A 12 -15.17 -8.93 13.15
CA ILE A 12 -14.59 -8.94 14.50
C ILE A 12 -13.72 -10.17 14.73
N ASP A 13 -14.19 -11.36 14.33
CA ASP A 13 -13.42 -12.60 14.45
C ASP A 13 -12.09 -12.50 13.66
N THR A 14 -12.13 -11.89 12.47
CA THR A 14 -10.93 -11.61 11.66
C THR A 14 -9.99 -10.62 12.36
N TRP A 15 -10.52 -9.57 12.98
CA TRP A 15 -9.71 -8.59 13.69
C TRP A 15 -9.08 -9.15 14.97
N GLN A 16 -9.81 -10.00 15.69
CA GLN A 16 -9.29 -10.75 16.83
C GLN A 16 -8.19 -11.71 16.41
N LEU A 17 -8.31 -12.34 15.24
CA LEU A 17 -7.26 -13.17 14.66
C LEU A 17 -5.98 -12.35 14.39
N TRP A 18 -6.10 -11.21 13.68
CA TRP A 18 -4.96 -10.32 13.42
C TRP A 18 -4.30 -9.81 14.71
N ARG A 19 -5.11 -9.40 15.68
CA ARG A 19 -4.65 -9.03 17.03
C ARG A 19 -3.90 -10.19 17.70
N GLY A 20 -4.47 -11.39 17.66
CA GLY A 20 -3.88 -12.59 18.24
C GLY A 20 -2.51 -12.90 17.62
N MET A 21 -2.40 -12.80 16.29
CA MET A 21 -1.11 -12.93 15.59
C MET A 21 -0.12 -11.84 16.01
N ALA A 22 -0.55 -10.58 16.02
CA ALA A 22 0.29 -9.45 16.42
C ALA A 22 0.86 -9.57 17.83
N LEU A 23 0.16 -10.22 18.75
CA LEU A 23 0.58 -10.40 20.13
C LEU A 23 1.35 -11.71 20.35
N LEU A 24 0.80 -12.83 19.90
CA LEU A 24 1.31 -14.17 20.25
C LEU A 24 2.42 -14.64 19.31
N CYS A 25 2.33 -14.34 18.01
CA CYS A 25 3.36 -14.74 17.04
C CYS A 25 4.61 -13.88 17.20
N SER A 26 4.45 -12.59 17.47
CA SER A 26 5.56 -11.70 17.78
C SER A 26 6.26 -12.09 19.08
N ALA A 27 5.51 -12.43 20.14
CA ALA A 27 6.08 -12.92 21.40
C ALA A 27 6.90 -14.19 21.19
N GLU A 28 6.37 -15.16 20.44
CA GLU A 28 7.10 -16.40 20.11
C GLU A 28 8.41 -16.11 19.35
N LEU A 29 8.40 -15.14 18.42
CA LEU A 29 9.61 -14.80 17.68
C LEU A 29 10.61 -14.02 18.53
N LEU A 30 10.13 -13.13 19.41
CA LEU A 30 10.96 -12.40 20.36
C LEU A 30 11.69 -13.35 21.30
N GLU A 31 10.99 -14.34 21.87
CA GLU A 31 11.61 -15.35 22.75
C GLU A 31 12.75 -16.12 22.06
N LYS A 32 12.66 -16.32 20.74
CA LYS A 32 13.70 -16.99 19.94
C LYS A 32 14.87 -16.07 19.60
N LEU A 33 14.61 -14.80 19.34
CA LEU A 33 15.62 -13.81 18.93
C LEU A 33 16.42 -13.25 20.11
N ALA A 34 15.73 -13.00 21.21
CA ALA A 34 16.27 -12.34 22.40
C ALA A 34 15.56 -12.91 23.63
N PRO A 35 16.13 -13.96 24.24
CA PRO A 35 15.65 -14.48 25.53
C PRO A 35 15.47 -13.35 26.55
N ILE A 36 14.46 -13.47 27.42
CA ILE A 36 14.03 -12.39 28.31
C ILE A 36 15.18 -11.88 29.20
N ASP A 37 16.07 -12.78 29.62
CA ASP A 37 17.26 -12.52 30.43
C ASP A 37 18.35 -11.72 29.70
N GLU A 38 18.32 -11.68 28.37
CA GLU A 38 19.28 -10.93 27.55
C GLU A 38 18.74 -9.56 27.08
N LEU A 39 17.45 -9.28 27.27
CA LEU A 39 16.80 -8.06 26.77
C LEU A 39 17.41 -6.79 27.37
N GLU A 40 17.66 -6.79 28.68
CA GLU A 40 18.17 -5.62 29.41
C GLU A 40 19.70 -5.47 29.34
N THR A 41 20.39 -6.45 28.77
CA THR A 41 21.86 -6.48 28.68
C THR A 41 22.30 -6.43 27.23
N THR A 42 22.24 -7.57 26.53
CA THR A 42 22.67 -7.72 25.13
C THR A 42 21.88 -6.81 24.21
N TYR A 43 20.56 -6.66 24.42
CA TYR A 43 19.68 -5.88 23.54
C TYR A 43 19.30 -4.50 24.08
N ALA A 44 20.01 -4.00 25.10
CA ALA A 44 19.88 -2.61 25.56
C ALA A 44 20.34 -1.62 24.47
N THR A 45 21.34 -2.01 23.68
CA THR A 45 21.87 -1.23 22.55
C THR A 45 22.23 -2.15 21.39
N TYR A 46 22.46 -1.57 20.21
CA TYR A 46 22.92 -2.31 19.05
C TYR A 46 24.46 -2.37 19.01
N SER A 47 24.99 -3.47 18.51
CA SER A 47 26.40 -3.76 18.28
C SER A 47 26.54 -4.50 16.95
N GLU A 48 27.77 -4.64 16.47
CA GLU A 48 28.03 -5.39 15.25
C GLU A 48 27.58 -6.86 15.34
N SER A 49 27.64 -7.46 16.53
CA SER A 49 27.27 -8.88 16.72
C SER A 49 25.77 -9.12 16.91
N ASN A 50 24.98 -8.09 17.27
CA ASN A 50 23.56 -8.25 17.58
C ASN A 50 22.62 -7.43 16.68
N ALA A 51 23.14 -6.63 15.74
CA ALA A 51 22.37 -5.60 15.03
C ALA A 51 21.14 -6.16 14.30
N GLN A 52 21.26 -7.32 13.65
CA GLN A 52 20.13 -7.98 12.99
C GLN A 52 19.01 -8.31 13.98
N ASN A 53 19.34 -8.99 15.07
CA ASN A 53 18.37 -9.37 16.10
C ASN A 53 17.77 -8.14 16.79
N TYR A 54 18.59 -7.11 17.06
CA TYR A 54 18.13 -5.85 17.61
C TYR A 54 17.10 -5.16 16.68
N PHE A 55 17.36 -5.15 15.37
CA PHE A 55 16.44 -4.60 14.37
C PHE A 55 15.10 -5.34 14.36
N LEU A 56 15.13 -6.68 14.28
CA LEU A 56 13.92 -7.49 14.27
C LEU A 56 13.14 -7.36 15.59
N LEU A 57 13.82 -7.29 16.73
CA LEU A 57 13.21 -7.05 18.03
C LEU A 57 12.43 -5.74 18.05
N LYS A 58 13.00 -4.63 17.55
CA LYS A 58 12.30 -3.33 17.51
C LYS A 58 11.05 -3.39 16.65
N ILE A 59 11.09 -4.10 15.53
CA ILE A 59 9.92 -4.30 14.67
C ILE A 59 8.84 -5.10 15.38
N LEU A 60 9.20 -6.22 16.01
CA LEU A 60 8.24 -7.09 16.70
C LEU A 60 7.58 -6.38 17.88
N ILE A 61 8.29 -5.48 18.56
CA ILE A 61 7.71 -4.61 19.58
C ILE A 61 6.65 -3.67 18.97
N GLU A 62 6.90 -3.05 17.83
CA GLU A 62 5.89 -2.19 17.17
C GLU A 62 4.68 -3.01 16.65
N VAL A 63 4.90 -4.25 16.20
CA VAL A 63 3.83 -5.21 15.87
C VAL A 63 2.98 -5.52 17.12
N GLN A 64 3.60 -5.81 18.27
CA GLN A 64 2.88 -6.05 19.52
C GLN A 64 2.07 -4.84 19.98
N LYS A 65 2.67 -3.64 19.94
CA LYS A 65 1.97 -2.39 20.28
C LYS A 65 0.75 -2.18 19.40
N THR A 66 0.86 -2.47 18.11
CA THR A 66 -0.29 -2.44 17.19
C THR A 66 -1.37 -3.43 17.61
N GLY A 67 -1.00 -4.66 17.99
CA GLY A 67 -1.93 -5.66 18.53
C GLY A 67 -2.65 -5.20 19.81
N PHE A 68 -1.96 -4.50 20.71
CA PHE A 68 -2.59 -3.88 21.88
C PHE A 68 -3.60 -2.78 21.48
N SER A 69 -3.24 -1.90 20.55
CA SER A 69 -4.14 -0.88 20.02
C SER A 69 -5.37 -1.47 19.33
N MET A 70 -5.21 -2.54 18.55
CA MET A 70 -6.33 -3.28 17.94
C MET A 70 -7.34 -3.77 18.98
N GLY A 71 -6.89 -4.18 20.17
CA GLY A 71 -7.80 -4.60 21.25
C GLY A 71 -8.75 -3.48 21.68
N ARG A 72 -8.25 -2.24 21.72
CA ARG A 72 -9.08 -1.05 22.01
C ARG A 72 -10.05 -0.77 20.88
N TRP A 73 -9.61 -0.87 19.63
CA TRP A 73 -10.45 -0.64 18.44
C TRP A 73 -11.61 -1.63 18.38
N ILE A 74 -11.33 -2.92 18.57
CA ILE A 74 -12.34 -3.98 18.58
C ILE A 74 -13.34 -3.75 19.71
N LYS A 75 -12.87 -3.46 20.92
CA LYS A 75 -13.73 -3.17 22.07
C LYS A 75 -14.66 -1.97 21.80
N HIS A 76 -14.16 -0.91 21.15
CA HIS A 76 -14.99 0.23 20.79
C HIS A 76 -16.13 -0.21 19.85
N VAL A 77 -15.83 -0.95 18.79
CA VAL A 77 -16.85 -1.49 17.87
C VAL A 77 -17.87 -2.38 18.58
N GLU A 78 -17.41 -3.34 19.38
CA GLU A 78 -18.28 -4.28 20.10
C GLU A 78 -19.24 -3.54 21.04
N THR A 79 -18.75 -2.53 21.76
CA THR A 79 -19.52 -1.83 22.79
C THR A 79 -20.40 -0.70 22.25
N LYS A 80 -19.93 0.05 21.25
CA LYS A 80 -20.58 1.27 20.76
C LYS A 80 -21.33 1.09 19.46
N ILE A 81 -20.85 0.24 18.55
CA ILE A 81 -21.44 0.06 17.23
C ILE A 81 -22.41 -1.11 17.23
N LEU A 82 -21.99 -2.27 17.77
CA LEU A 82 -22.85 -3.45 17.85
C LEU A 82 -23.73 -3.47 19.11
N GLY A 83 -23.25 -2.88 20.21
CA GLY A 83 -23.97 -2.82 21.48
C GLY A 83 -25.07 -1.74 21.56
N ALA A 84 -25.12 -0.80 20.60
CA ALA A 84 -26.10 0.28 20.59
C ALA A 84 -27.28 -0.03 19.66
N CYS A 85 -28.33 -0.65 20.20
CA CYS A 85 -29.65 -0.59 19.59
C CYS A 85 -30.22 0.83 19.80
N ASP A 86 -30.53 1.55 18.71
CA ASP A 86 -31.35 2.78 18.70
C ASP A 86 -30.78 4.07 19.31
N LYS A 87 -29.53 4.45 19.02
CA LYS A 87 -29.10 5.85 19.23
C LYS A 87 -28.83 6.56 17.91
N LYS A 88 -29.39 7.77 17.77
CA LYS A 88 -28.94 8.74 16.75
C LYS A 88 -27.44 8.95 16.96
N GLN A 89 -26.66 8.74 15.90
CA GLN A 89 -25.25 9.12 15.85
C GLN A 89 -25.10 10.55 16.39
N ASN A 90 -24.28 10.73 17.40
CA ASN A 90 -23.94 12.06 17.92
C ASN A 90 -22.50 12.37 17.50
N ASN A 91 -22.19 13.65 17.30
CA ASN A 91 -20.87 14.15 16.88
C ASN A 91 -19.70 13.54 17.70
N ILE A 92 -19.94 13.24 18.97
CA ILE A 92 -18.95 12.62 19.86
C ILE A 92 -18.53 11.22 19.38
N ASP A 93 -19.47 10.38 18.92
CA ASP A 93 -19.15 9.03 18.46
C ASP A 93 -18.38 9.07 17.12
N ASP A 94 -18.68 10.04 16.26
CA ASP A 94 -17.93 10.28 15.02
C ASP A 94 -16.50 10.76 15.31
N MET A 95 -16.33 11.71 16.23
CA MET A 95 -15.02 12.17 16.69
C MET A 95 -14.19 11.06 17.35
N GLU A 96 -14.85 10.18 18.13
CA GLU A 96 -14.18 9.01 18.71
C GLU A 96 -13.68 8.07 17.62
N MET A 97 -14.53 7.77 16.62
CA MET A 97 -14.14 6.95 15.47
C MET A 97 -13.00 7.55 14.66
N GLU A 98 -13.02 8.87 14.40
CA GLU A 98 -11.94 9.58 13.71
C GLU A 98 -10.62 9.50 14.48
N SER A 99 -10.66 9.66 15.80
CA SER A 99 -9.46 9.51 16.64
C SER A 99 -8.86 8.10 16.52
N LEU A 100 -9.70 7.06 16.43
CA LEU A 100 -9.22 5.69 16.21
C LEU A 100 -8.65 5.50 14.80
N ILE A 101 -9.22 6.13 13.77
CA ILE A 101 -8.70 6.10 12.39
C ILE A 101 -7.33 6.80 12.30
N ASP A 102 -7.17 7.93 12.99
CA ASP A 102 -5.88 8.62 13.04
C ASP A 102 -4.83 7.76 13.78
N GLU A 103 -5.23 7.08 14.85
CA GLU A 103 -4.36 6.09 15.51
C GLU A 103 -3.99 4.92 14.58
N GLN A 104 -4.95 4.37 13.82
CA GLN A 104 -4.67 3.35 12.80
C GLN A 104 -3.62 3.85 11.81
N SER A 105 -3.72 5.09 11.37
CA SER A 105 -2.77 5.71 10.43
C SER A 105 -1.35 5.77 11.01
N VAL A 106 -1.19 6.05 12.31
CA VAL A 106 0.11 6.01 13.01
C VAL A 106 0.73 4.61 12.93
N TRP A 107 -0.04 3.57 13.25
CA TRP A 107 0.47 2.20 13.23
C TRP A 107 0.73 1.68 11.82
N GLN A 108 -0.14 2.01 10.86
CA GLN A 108 0.07 1.69 9.44
C GLN A 108 1.40 2.24 8.95
N ARG A 109 1.71 3.50 9.26
CA ARG A 109 2.98 4.12 8.87
C ARG A 109 4.18 3.39 9.46
N LYS A 110 4.17 3.11 10.76
CA LYS A 110 5.27 2.40 11.44
C LYS A 110 5.49 1.00 10.87
N LEU A 111 4.41 0.24 10.70
CA LEU A 111 4.48 -1.12 10.15
C LEU A 111 4.87 -1.13 8.67
N PHE A 112 4.48 -0.11 7.92
CA PHE A 112 4.90 0.10 6.53
C PHE A 112 6.40 0.38 6.45
N GLU A 113 6.92 1.32 7.25
CA GLU A 113 8.36 1.64 7.31
C GLU A 113 9.18 0.41 7.71
N ALA A 114 8.71 -0.35 8.71
CA ALA A 114 9.30 -1.60 9.14
C ALA A 114 9.34 -2.64 8.00
N LEU A 115 8.19 -2.94 7.38
CA LEU A 115 8.10 -3.92 6.29
C LEU A 115 9.00 -3.54 5.11
N THR A 116 9.01 -2.25 4.76
CA THR A 116 9.86 -1.74 3.67
C THR A 116 11.33 -2.00 3.94
N ALA A 117 11.81 -1.68 5.14
CA ALA A 117 13.19 -1.95 5.53
C ALA A 117 13.50 -3.45 5.56
N GLN A 118 12.59 -4.28 6.08
CA GLN A 118 12.77 -5.73 6.11
C GLN A 118 12.87 -6.36 4.72
N ILE A 119 12.03 -5.93 3.78
CA ILE A 119 12.07 -6.39 2.39
C ILE A 119 13.43 -6.07 1.76
N CYS A 120 13.91 -4.83 1.94
CA CYS A 120 15.19 -4.43 1.39
C CYS A 120 16.38 -5.19 2.02
N PHE A 121 16.31 -5.52 3.31
CA PHE A 121 17.35 -6.34 3.96
C PHE A 121 17.40 -7.78 3.45
N ASN A 122 16.42 -8.26 2.68
CA ASN A 122 16.49 -9.59 2.08
C ASN A 122 17.69 -9.78 1.15
N GLU A 123 18.16 -8.70 0.51
CA GLU A 123 19.33 -8.73 -0.39
C GLU A 123 20.66 -8.54 0.35
N CYS A 124 20.64 -8.09 1.61
CA CYS A 124 21.83 -7.80 2.42
C CYS A 124 21.61 -8.21 3.90
N ASN A 125 21.19 -9.45 4.12
CA ASN A 125 20.78 -9.99 5.42
C ASN A 125 21.97 -10.44 6.28
N ASP A 126 22.92 -9.55 6.55
CA ASP A 126 24.05 -9.80 7.45
C ASP A 126 24.20 -8.66 8.47
N SER A 127 24.77 -9.01 9.62
CA SER A 127 24.83 -8.09 10.76
C SER A 127 25.64 -6.81 10.48
N ALA A 128 26.60 -6.84 9.54
CA ALA A 128 27.37 -5.64 9.19
C ALA A 128 26.49 -4.59 8.49
N HIS A 129 25.59 -5.01 7.60
CA HIS A 129 24.63 -4.10 6.97
C HIS A 129 23.64 -3.50 7.97
N TYR A 130 23.13 -4.30 8.92
CA TYR A 130 22.27 -3.78 10.00
C TYR A 130 23.02 -2.80 10.91
N TYR A 131 24.26 -3.13 11.28
CA TYR A 131 25.09 -2.27 12.13
C TYR A 131 25.37 -0.93 11.44
N HIS A 132 25.74 -0.98 10.17
CA HIS A 132 25.94 0.22 9.35
C HIS A 132 24.68 1.07 9.26
N TYR A 133 23.52 0.45 9.02
CA TYR A 133 22.22 1.13 9.01
C TYR A 133 21.96 1.89 10.31
N PHE A 134 22.18 1.26 11.47
CA PHE A 134 21.99 1.93 12.76
C PHE A 134 22.97 3.08 13.01
N LEU A 135 24.24 2.92 12.62
CA LEU A 135 25.21 4.02 12.71
C LEU A 135 24.77 5.25 11.90
N LEU A 136 24.18 5.04 10.72
CA LEU A 136 23.64 6.11 9.89
C LEU A 136 22.38 6.76 10.49
N GLN A 137 21.51 5.96 11.10
CA GLN A 137 20.34 6.47 11.85
C GLN A 137 20.77 7.36 13.02
N ASP A 138 21.74 6.91 13.82
CA ASP A 138 22.30 7.72 14.91
C ASP A 138 22.98 8.99 14.37
N LEU A 139 23.74 8.89 13.28
CA LEU A 139 24.37 10.05 12.67
C LEU A 139 23.33 11.08 12.23
N ALA A 140 22.26 10.65 11.55
CA ALA A 140 21.18 11.53 11.12
C ALA A 140 20.46 12.18 12.32
N HIS A 141 20.18 11.40 13.38
CA HIS A 141 19.57 11.89 14.62
C HIS A 141 20.44 12.98 15.29
N TYR A 142 21.73 12.73 15.50
CA TYR A 142 22.61 13.71 16.13
C TYR A 142 22.85 14.94 15.25
N GLN A 143 22.85 14.79 13.92
CA GLN A 143 22.89 15.93 12.99
C GLN A 143 21.64 16.81 13.11
N ALA A 144 20.45 16.21 13.21
CA ALA A 144 19.20 16.92 13.43
C ALA A 144 19.21 17.67 14.77
N LEU A 145 19.59 17.00 15.87
CA LEU A 145 19.71 17.62 17.19
C LEU A 145 20.74 18.76 17.24
N ARG A 146 21.82 18.65 16.47
CA ARG A 146 22.79 19.76 16.34
C ARG A 146 22.17 20.94 15.61
N LYS A 147 21.42 20.69 14.53
CA LYS A 147 20.72 21.73 13.79
C LYS A 147 19.66 22.42 14.66
N GLU A 148 18.83 21.65 15.35
CA GLU A 148 17.84 22.21 16.30
C GLU A 148 18.51 23.04 17.39
N GLN A 149 19.64 22.59 17.96
CA GLN A 149 20.36 23.41 18.94
C GLN A 149 20.71 24.79 18.40
N LYS A 150 21.25 24.80 17.18
CA LYS A 150 21.69 26.03 16.52
C LYS A 150 20.50 26.93 16.19
N ASP A 151 19.44 26.34 15.65
CA ASP A 151 18.25 27.06 15.19
C ASP A 151 17.45 27.66 16.37
N PHE A 152 17.36 26.95 17.51
CA PHE A 152 16.55 27.37 18.65
C PHE A 152 17.34 27.99 19.82
N PHE A 153 18.63 27.68 19.94
CA PHE A 153 19.44 28.09 21.11
C PHE A 153 20.79 28.73 20.72
N PHE A 154 21.03 29.00 19.43
CA PHE A 154 22.18 29.77 18.89
C PHE A 154 23.60 29.24 19.18
N GLU A 155 23.77 28.18 19.97
CA GLU A 155 25.08 27.63 20.33
C GLU A 155 25.30 26.20 19.82
N GLU A 156 26.55 25.88 19.49
CA GLU A 156 26.94 24.53 19.07
C GLU A 156 27.36 23.68 20.29
N ASN A 157 26.76 22.50 20.42
CA ASN A 157 27.01 21.60 21.54
C ASN A 157 28.20 20.67 21.22
N LYS A 158 29.34 20.88 21.91
CA LYS A 158 30.57 20.09 21.75
C LYS A 158 30.39 18.58 21.95
N PHE A 159 29.48 18.15 22.83
CA PHE A 159 29.18 16.73 23.00
C PHE A 159 28.57 16.13 21.72
N ARG A 160 27.60 16.83 21.11
CA ARG A 160 26.95 16.39 19.86
C ARG A 160 27.95 16.38 18.70
N GLU A 161 28.84 17.36 18.61
CA GLU A 161 29.92 17.38 17.61
C GLU A 161 30.85 16.17 17.74
N ASN A 162 31.30 15.88 18.97
CA ASN A 162 32.16 14.73 19.23
C ASN A 162 31.45 13.42 18.89
N LYS A 163 30.16 13.28 19.21
CA LYS A 163 29.36 12.10 18.83
C LYS A 163 29.26 11.95 17.31
N ILE A 164 28.97 13.03 16.58
CA ILE A 164 28.95 13.02 15.11
C ILE A 164 30.31 12.60 14.56
N LYS A 165 31.42 13.11 15.11
CA LYS A 165 32.77 12.74 14.68
C LYS A 165 33.06 11.25 14.89
N ILE A 166 32.70 10.70 16.05
CA ILE A 166 32.87 9.27 16.37
C ILE A 166 32.03 8.40 15.42
N LEU A 167 30.76 8.76 15.18
CA LEU A 167 29.88 8.02 14.28
C LEU A 167 30.41 8.02 12.84
N LYS A 168 30.86 9.17 12.33
CA LYS A 168 31.50 9.24 11.00
C LYS A 168 32.73 8.35 10.89
N ALA A 169 33.58 8.31 11.93
CA ALA A 169 34.75 7.44 11.95
C ALA A 169 34.34 5.96 11.92
N LYS A 170 33.33 5.55 12.69
CA LYS A 170 32.79 4.18 12.68
C LYS A 170 32.19 3.81 11.32
N ILE A 171 31.36 4.67 10.74
CA ILE A 171 30.78 4.48 9.42
C ILE A 171 31.87 4.27 8.37
N ASN A 172 32.89 5.13 8.34
CA ASN A 172 34.01 4.99 7.41
C ASN A 172 34.78 3.67 7.56
N VAL A 173 34.83 3.09 8.75
CA VAL A 173 35.46 1.77 8.96
C VAL A 173 34.55 0.68 8.40
N VAL A 174 33.27 0.69 8.73
CA VAL A 174 32.31 -0.32 8.28
C VAL A 174 32.12 -0.26 6.76
N GLU A 175 31.99 0.93 6.15
CA GLU A 175 31.87 1.08 4.69
C GLU A 175 33.06 0.51 3.91
N LYS A 176 34.26 0.46 4.51
CA LYS A 176 35.44 -0.18 3.90
C LYS A 176 35.44 -1.70 4.01
N LEU A 177 34.70 -2.25 4.97
CA LEU A 177 34.58 -3.68 5.21
C LEU A 177 33.41 -4.29 4.43
N LEU A 178 32.41 -3.48 4.06
CA LEU A 178 31.30 -3.93 3.25
C LEU A 178 31.76 -4.25 1.82
N PRO A 179 31.35 -5.40 1.25
CA PRO A 179 31.81 -5.83 -0.06
C PRO A 179 31.27 -4.94 -1.20
N ASP A 180 30.04 -4.46 -1.06
CA ASP A 180 29.39 -3.61 -2.05
C ASP A 180 28.40 -2.62 -1.41
N LEU A 181 28.75 -1.33 -1.45
CA LEU A 181 27.86 -0.26 -0.98
C LEU A 181 26.60 -0.12 -1.83
N SER A 182 26.56 -0.66 -3.05
CA SER A 182 25.38 -0.60 -3.91
C SER A 182 24.18 -1.36 -3.34
N GLN A 183 24.44 -2.37 -2.51
CA GLN A 183 23.46 -3.16 -1.76
C GLN A 183 22.90 -2.42 -0.53
N CYS A 184 23.55 -1.34 -0.09
CA CYS A 184 23.08 -0.50 1.00
C CYS A 184 21.93 0.39 0.52
N TRP A 185 20.75 -0.20 0.39
CA TRP A 185 19.50 0.45 -0.03
C TRP A 185 19.14 1.70 0.79
N TYR A 186 19.61 1.77 2.03
CA TYR A 186 19.39 2.86 2.96
C TYR A 186 20.34 4.05 2.74
N LEU A 187 21.32 3.96 1.84
CA LEU A 187 22.16 5.09 1.47
C LEU A 187 21.48 5.95 0.41
N LYS A 188 21.54 7.26 0.59
CA LYS A 188 21.00 8.23 -0.37
C LYS A 188 21.73 8.11 -1.70
N LYS A 189 20.97 8.05 -2.79
CA LYS A 189 21.49 8.16 -4.15
C LYS A 189 21.20 9.55 -4.70
N ASP A 190 22.19 10.15 -5.34
CA ASP A 190 22.02 11.40 -6.07
C ASP A 190 21.10 11.16 -7.28
N GLU A 191 20.09 12.00 -7.46
CA GLU A 191 19.05 11.78 -8.47
C GLU A 191 19.57 11.94 -9.90
N LYS A 192 20.59 12.78 -10.12
CA LYS A 192 21.13 13.05 -11.46
C LYS A 192 22.19 12.05 -11.87
N SER A 193 23.11 11.75 -10.96
CA SER A 193 24.28 10.90 -11.24
C SER A 193 24.08 9.44 -10.82
N GLY A 194 23.06 9.14 -10.02
CA GLY A 194 22.86 7.81 -9.43
C GLY A 194 23.91 7.43 -8.38
N ARG A 195 24.87 8.32 -8.09
CA ARG A 195 25.99 8.06 -7.19
C ARG A 195 25.52 7.98 -5.74
N ILE A 196 26.08 7.03 -5.00
CA ILE A 196 25.85 6.87 -3.57
C ILE A 196 26.50 8.03 -2.82
N LEU A 197 25.71 8.68 -1.96
CA LEU A 197 26.14 9.74 -1.06
C LEU A 197 26.38 9.13 0.32
N SER A 198 27.63 8.75 0.59
CA SER A 198 28.07 8.21 1.89
C SER A 198 27.63 9.13 3.05
N GLY A 199 27.27 8.51 4.18
CA GLY A 199 26.84 9.21 5.39
C GLY A 199 25.45 9.86 5.33
N HIS A 200 24.67 9.63 4.27
CA HIS A 200 23.31 10.17 4.13
C HIS A 200 22.30 9.05 3.95
N LEU A 201 21.20 9.11 4.71
CA LEU A 201 20.10 8.16 4.58
C LEU A 201 19.23 8.45 3.35
N ALA A 202 18.79 7.38 2.70
CA ALA A 202 17.75 7.41 1.69
C ALA A 202 16.43 7.94 2.26
N SER A 203 15.64 8.63 1.44
CA SER A 203 14.30 9.06 1.86
C SER A 203 13.34 7.88 1.97
N ALA A 204 12.24 8.02 2.72
CA ALA A 204 11.19 7.00 2.82
C ALA A 204 10.69 6.55 1.43
N ARG A 205 10.56 7.52 0.49
CA ARG A 205 10.22 7.22 -0.91
C ARG A 205 11.29 6.39 -1.60
N GLN A 206 12.57 6.75 -1.50
CA GLN A 206 13.66 5.98 -2.10
C GLN A 206 13.70 4.54 -1.54
N THR A 207 13.53 4.40 -0.23
CA THR A 207 13.46 3.11 0.46
C THR A 207 12.26 2.28 -0.03
N MET A 208 11.07 2.86 -0.17
CA MET A 208 9.89 2.18 -0.73
C MET A 208 10.13 1.72 -2.16
N LEU A 209 10.70 2.56 -3.03
CA LEU A 209 10.97 2.19 -4.41
C LEU A 209 12.00 1.06 -4.51
N SER A 210 12.97 1.00 -3.60
CA SER A 210 13.89 -0.14 -3.49
C SER A 210 13.14 -1.41 -3.08
N ALA A 211 12.28 -1.33 -2.05
CA ALA A 211 11.51 -2.48 -1.58
C ALA A 211 10.57 -3.03 -2.66
N LEU A 212 9.84 -2.18 -3.38
CA LEU A 212 8.87 -2.63 -4.40
C LEU A 212 9.50 -3.45 -5.54
N LYS A 213 10.78 -3.23 -5.85
CA LYS A 213 11.51 -4.01 -6.87
C LYS A 213 11.65 -5.48 -6.49
N VAL A 214 11.75 -5.77 -5.19
CA VAL A 214 12.11 -7.10 -4.66
C VAL A 214 11.00 -7.69 -3.78
N ALA A 215 9.96 -6.90 -3.47
CA ALA A 215 8.79 -7.33 -2.71
C ALA A 215 8.02 -8.44 -3.44
N ALA A 216 7.57 -9.43 -2.68
CA ALA A 216 6.64 -10.45 -3.14
C ALA A 216 5.24 -9.86 -3.42
N PRO A 217 4.37 -10.49 -4.23
CA PRO A 217 3.04 -9.95 -4.56
C PRO A 217 2.18 -9.57 -3.34
N ARG A 218 2.20 -10.39 -2.28
CA ARG A 218 1.49 -10.10 -1.03
C ARG A 218 2.03 -8.84 -0.33
N GLU A 219 3.34 -8.64 -0.37
CA GLU A 219 3.99 -7.50 0.28
C GLU A 219 3.72 -6.21 -0.50
N ARG A 220 3.67 -6.29 -1.84
CA ARG A 220 3.21 -5.18 -2.67
C ARG A 220 1.76 -4.82 -2.35
N THR A 221 0.91 -5.81 -2.08
CA THR A 221 -0.46 -5.55 -1.61
C THR A 221 -0.46 -4.85 -0.25
N SER A 222 0.36 -5.29 0.71
CA SER A 222 0.46 -4.64 2.03
C SER A 222 1.06 -3.23 1.99
N LEU A 223 2.10 -3.02 1.18
CA LEU A 223 2.75 -1.72 0.97
C LEU A 223 1.91 -0.78 0.10
N GLY A 224 0.95 -1.33 -0.65
CA GLY A 224 0.24 -0.68 -1.74
C GLY A 224 1.10 -0.36 -2.97
N TYR A 225 0.42 0.06 -4.03
CA TYR A 225 1.03 0.21 -5.36
C TYR A 225 1.65 1.59 -5.60
N THR A 226 1.33 2.59 -4.78
CA THR A 226 1.86 3.95 -4.91
C THR A 226 2.24 4.53 -3.55
N TYR A 227 3.27 5.39 -3.53
CA TYR A 227 3.70 6.08 -2.32
C TYR A 227 2.61 7.00 -1.74
N ASP A 228 1.82 7.66 -2.61
CA ASP A 228 0.80 8.60 -2.15
C ASP A 228 -0.29 7.89 -1.35
N LYS A 229 -0.82 6.78 -1.88
CA LYS A 229 -1.97 6.07 -1.28
C LYS A 229 -1.65 5.32 0.01
N THR A 230 -0.38 5.06 0.31
CA THR A 230 -0.02 4.30 1.52
C THR A 230 0.78 5.09 2.52
N PHE A 231 1.81 5.82 2.08
CA PHE A 231 2.62 6.61 2.99
C PHE A 231 2.15 8.06 3.11
N ALA A 232 1.91 8.74 1.97
CA ALA A 232 1.56 10.17 2.04
C ALA A 232 0.17 10.38 2.63
N GLU A 233 -0.80 9.54 2.29
CA GLU A 233 -2.17 9.60 2.82
C GLU A 233 -2.20 9.36 4.34
N THR A 234 -1.53 8.31 4.83
CA THR A 234 -1.42 8.05 6.28
C THR A 234 -0.69 9.19 6.97
N SER A 235 0.37 9.74 6.37
CA SER A 235 1.05 10.92 6.90
C SER A 235 0.15 12.16 6.94
N ARG A 236 -0.70 12.39 5.93
CA ARG A 236 -1.68 13.48 5.91
C ARG A 236 -2.75 13.32 6.99
N ASN A 237 -3.10 12.08 7.36
CA ASN A 237 -4.08 11.81 8.42
C ASN A 237 -3.52 12.07 9.83
N ILE A 238 -2.22 11.88 10.04
CA ILE A 238 -1.57 12.07 11.35
C ILE A 238 -1.29 13.55 11.64
N HIS A 239 -1.05 14.36 10.60
CA HIS A 239 -0.79 15.79 10.75
C HIS A 239 -2.09 16.59 10.66
N PHE A 240 -2.12 17.74 11.34
CA PHE A 240 -3.20 18.70 11.18
C PHE A 240 -3.31 19.12 9.72
N ASN A 241 -4.43 18.79 9.09
CA ASN A 241 -4.70 19.08 7.69
C ASN A 241 -6.04 19.81 7.57
N PRO A 242 -6.06 21.15 7.50
CA PRO A 242 -7.30 21.93 7.45
C PRO A 242 -8.04 21.81 6.11
N ILE A 243 -7.42 21.19 5.10
CA ILE A 243 -8.01 20.92 3.78
C ILE A 243 -8.39 19.44 3.66
N ARG A 244 -8.39 18.70 4.78
CA ARG A 244 -8.92 17.33 4.79
C ARG A 244 -10.41 17.42 4.52
N GLU A 245 -10.82 16.92 3.36
CA GLU A 245 -12.23 16.71 3.08
C GLU A 245 -12.76 15.71 4.11
N ASP A 246 -13.87 16.05 4.79
CA ASP A 246 -14.58 15.11 5.67
C ASP A 246 -15.07 13.95 4.81
N ILE A 247 -14.31 12.86 4.78
CA ILE A 247 -14.62 11.73 3.90
C ILE A 247 -15.87 11.05 4.44
N PRO A 248 -17.00 11.12 3.71
CA PRO A 248 -18.20 10.42 4.12
C PRO A 248 -17.93 8.91 4.06
N ASP A 249 -18.31 8.19 5.11
CA ASP A 249 -18.02 6.76 5.39
C ASP A 249 -16.85 6.49 6.36
N LEU A 250 -16.96 7.03 7.59
CA LEU A 250 -16.04 6.72 8.69
C LEU A 250 -15.94 5.22 8.97
N LEU A 251 -17.06 4.49 8.83
CA LEU A 251 -17.10 3.07 9.11
C LEU A 251 -16.29 2.26 8.10
N GLY A 252 -16.47 2.51 6.80
CA GLY A 252 -15.67 1.89 5.75
C GLY A 252 -14.19 2.20 5.89
N ARG A 253 -13.84 3.45 6.22
CA ARG A 253 -12.45 3.85 6.49
C ARG A 253 -11.86 3.08 7.67
N PHE A 254 -12.60 2.99 8.77
CA PHE A 254 -12.17 2.21 9.93
C PHE A 254 -11.96 0.74 9.57
N LYS A 255 -12.90 0.11 8.85
CA LYS A 255 -12.78 -1.29 8.41
C LYS A 255 -11.57 -1.49 7.49
N PHE A 256 -11.36 -0.59 6.54
CA PHE A 256 -10.19 -0.60 5.67
C PHE A 256 -8.90 -0.45 6.47
N GLY A 257 -8.87 0.47 7.44
CA GLY A 257 -7.70 0.68 8.28
C GLY A 257 -7.35 -0.52 9.15
N MET A 258 -8.36 -1.22 9.69
CA MET A 258 -8.20 -2.52 10.36
C MET A 258 -7.57 -3.56 9.42
N ALA A 259 -8.07 -3.66 8.18
CA ALA A 259 -7.56 -4.60 7.18
C ALA A 259 -6.11 -4.31 6.76
N GLN A 260 -5.76 -3.04 6.58
CA GLN A 260 -4.41 -2.62 6.25
C GLN A 260 -3.42 -2.94 7.39
N CYS A 261 -3.78 -2.63 8.64
CA CYS A 261 -2.99 -3.02 9.81
C CYS A 261 -2.81 -4.55 9.86
N GLY A 262 -3.88 -5.31 9.69
CA GLY A 262 -3.83 -6.78 9.67
C GLY A 262 -2.89 -7.34 8.60
N SER A 263 -2.99 -6.82 7.37
CA SER A 263 -2.10 -7.19 6.26
C SER A 263 -0.64 -6.87 6.56
N LEU A 264 -0.36 -5.67 7.08
CA LEU A 264 0.99 -5.25 7.46
C LEU A 264 1.56 -6.10 8.61
N ILE A 265 0.76 -6.45 9.62
CA ILE A 265 1.15 -7.34 10.72
C ILE A 265 1.62 -8.68 10.17
N VAL A 266 0.82 -9.32 9.31
CA VAL A 266 1.14 -10.63 8.73
C VAL A 266 2.43 -10.54 7.91
N SER A 267 2.55 -9.54 7.05
CA SER A 267 3.73 -9.36 6.21
C SER A 267 5.01 -9.09 7.03
N ASN A 268 4.94 -8.26 8.08
CA ASN A 268 6.07 -8.03 8.99
C ASN A 268 6.48 -9.32 9.72
N LEU A 269 5.51 -10.10 10.23
CA LEU A 269 5.79 -11.36 10.92
C LEU A 269 6.47 -12.37 9.99
N LEU A 270 5.90 -12.60 8.80
CA LEU A 270 6.46 -13.55 7.83
C LEU A 270 7.85 -13.13 7.37
N ARG A 271 8.08 -11.84 7.15
CA ARG A 271 9.40 -11.34 6.76
C ARG A 271 10.40 -11.41 7.91
N SER A 272 10.00 -11.14 9.15
CA SER A 272 10.84 -11.35 10.34
C SER A 272 11.27 -12.81 10.47
N GLN A 273 10.38 -13.77 10.19
CA GLN A 273 10.74 -15.19 10.18
C GLN A 273 11.77 -15.53 9.10
N GLN A 274 11.59 -14.98 7.89
CA GLN A 274 12.52 -15.21 6.78
C GLN A 274 13.91 -14.65 7.10
N LEU A 275 13.98 -13.42 7.63
CA LEU A 275 15.26 -12.78 7.96
C LEU A 275 15.98 -13.47 9.12
N SER A 276 15.24 -13.91 10.14
CA SER A 276 15.81 -14.59 11.32
C SER A 276 16.09 -16.08 11.13
N GLY A 277 15.49 -16.72 10.12
CA GLY A 277 15.52 -18.18 9.96
C GLY A 277 14.65 -18.94 10.98
N HIS A 278 13.92 -18.26 11.87
CA HIS A 278 13.07 -18.90 12.87
C HIS A 278 11.65 -19.13 12.35
N ILE A 279 11.16 -20.37 12.48
CA ILE A 279 9.80 -20.75 12.10
C ILE A 279 8.86 -20.57 13.28
N LEU A 280 7.73 -19.90 13.06
CA LEU A 280 6.62 -19.75 14.00
C LEU A 280 5.78 -21.03 14.01
N SER A 281 5.66 -21.62 15.20
CA SER A 281 4.83 -22.80 15.46
C SER A 281 3.35 -22.44 15.46
N ARG A 282 2.99 -21.25 15.95
CA ARG A 282 1.59 -20.81 16.08
C ARG A 282 0.87 -20.53 14.76
N ILE A 283 1.60 -20.36 13.66
CA ILE A 283 1.02 -20.20 12.32
C ILE A 283 0.60 -21.55 11.70
N LYS A 284 0.99 -22.70 12.29
CA LYS A 284 0.69 -24.05 11.75
C LYS A 284 -0.65 -24.68 12.19
N GLY A 285 -1.58 -23.93 12.79
CA GLY A 285 -2.85 -24.47 13.29
C GLY A 285 -4.01 -24.42 12.27
N PRO A 286 -5.05 -25.28 12.37
CA PRO A 286 -6.20 -25.28 11.45
C PRO A 286 -7.05 -23.99 11.48
N LYS A 287 -6.96 -23.17 12.55
CA LYS A 287 -7.55 -21.81 12.62
C LYS A 287 -6.69 -20.72 11.98
N TYR A 288 -5.40 -20.99 11.79
CA TYR A 288 -4.40 -20.11 11.15
C TYR A 288 -3.95 -20.67 9.80
N GLY A 289 -4.59 -21.76 9.37
CA GLY A 289 -4.22 -22.59 8.24
C GLY A 289 -4.47 -21.84 6.95
N VAL A 290 -3.45 -21.87 6.09
CA VAL A 290 -3.45 -21.28 4.75
C VAL A 290 -3.36 -19.74 4.72
N TYR A 291 -2.61 -19.10 5.63
CA TYR A 291 -1.71 -18.04 5.14
C TYR A 291 -0.54 -18.73 4.44
N ASP A 292 -0.84 -19.32 3.29
CA ASP A 292 0.13 -20.02 2.46
C ASP A 292 1.30 -19.07 2.22
N GLN A 293 2.48 -19.54 2.62
CA GLN A 293 3.71 -18.79 2.48
C GLN A 293 4.03 -18.47 1.02
N ASN A 294 3.32 -19.08 0.05
CA ASN A 294 3.54 -18.96 -1.38
C ASN A 294 2.26 -18.95 -2.25
N GLN A 295 1.04 -18.76 -1.71
CA GLN A 295 -0.05 -18.36 -2.60
C GLN A 295 0.14 -16.88 -2.91
N ASP A 296 0.94 -16.63 -3.95
CA ASP A 296 0.77 -15.47 -4.79
C ASP A 296 -0.73 -15.23 -4.91
N SER A 297 -1.20 -14.04 -4.52
CA SER A 297 -2.52 -13.64 -4.94
C SER A 297 -2.53 -13.80 -6.45
N LYS A 298 -3.24 -14.80 -6.97
CA LYS A 298 -3.31 -15.09 -8.41
C LYS A 298 -3.72 -13.86 -9.22
N THR A 299 -4.32 -12.89 -8.54
CA THR A 299 -4.51 -11.53 -9.02
C THR A 299 -3.33 -10.66 -8.60
N ASN A 300 -2.39 -10.43 -9.53
CA ASN A 300 -1.69 -9.16 -9.51
C ASN A 300 -2.69 -8.15 -10.08
N PRO A 301 -3.37 -7.31 -9.28
CA PRO A 301 -4.40 -6.37 -9.78
C PRO A 301 -3.78 -5.28 -10.67
N THR A 302 -2.49 -5.37 -10.97
CA THR A 302 -1.78 -4.45 -11.84
C THR A 302 -1.31 -5.05 -13.16
N ARG A 303 -1.77 -6.26 -13.51
CA ARG A 303 -1.43 -6.90 -14.79
C ARG A 303 -2.61 -7.62 -15.42
N GLY A 304 -2.62 -7.64 -16.75
CA GLY A 304 -3.54 -8.42 -17.56
C GLY A 304 -5.00 -8.02 -17.38
N ILE A 305 -5.26 -6.74 -17.10
CA ILE A 305 -6.62 -6.21 -16.95
C ILE A 305 -7.30 -6.10 -18.32
N ALA A 306 -6.57 -5.63 -19.32
CA ALA A 306 -7.05 -5.40 -20.67
C ALA A 306 -5.92 -5.66 -21.68
N LYS A 307 -6.29 -5.78 -22.96
CA LYS A 307 -5.38 -5.86 -24.11
C LYS A 307 -5.55 -4.62 -24.99
N ILE A 308 -4.60 -4.42 -25.89
CA ILE A 308 -4.71 -3.38 -26.92
C ILE A 308 -5.97 -3.65 -27.75
N GLY A 309 -6.76 -2.60 -27.94
CA GLY A 309 -8.02 -2.61 -28.66
C GLY A 309 -9.26 -2.96 -27.82
N ASP A 310 -9.10 -3.37 -26.55
CA ASP A 310 -10.24 -3.60 -25.65
C ASP A 310 -10.93 -2.29 -25.28
N PHE A 311 -12.24 -2.37 -25.02
CA PHE A 311 -13.03 -1.27 -24.50
C PHE A 311 -13.05 -1.32 -22.98
N VAL A 312 -12.72 -0.20 -22.35
CA VAL A 312 -12.49 -0.09 -20.91
C VAL A 312 -13.20 1.12 -20.33
N LEU A 313 -13.43 1.08 -19.01
CA LEU A 313 -13.81 2.22 -18.20
C LEU A 313 -12.55 2.83 -17.58
N ALA A 314 -12.14 3.98 -18.12
CA ALA A 314 -11.09 4.82 -17.59
C ALA A 314 -11.59 5.60 -16.37
N GLY A 315 -10.90 5.46 -15.24
CA GLY A 315 -11.30 6.05 -13.95
C GLY A 315 -12.67 5.56 -13.45
N GLY A 316 -13.15 4.43 -13.96
CA GLY A 316 -14.46 3.85 -13.63
C GLY A 316 -15.68 4.56 -14.25
N LEU A 317 -15.47 5.64 -15.02
CA LEU A 317 -16.57 6.50 -15.50
C LEU A 317 -16.53 6.83 -16.99
N TYR A 318 -15.35 6.77 -17.62
CA TYR A 318 -15.20 7.21 -19.00
C TYR A 318 -14.96 6.02 -19.91
N LEU A 319 -15.84 5.83 -20.90
CA LEU A 319 -15.65 4.79 -21.91
C LEU A 319 -14.45 5.15 -22.80
N ALA A 320 -13.53 4.22 -22.95
CA ALA A 320 -12.30 4.41 -23.70
C ALA A 320 -11.86 3.11 -24.41
N GLU A 321 -11.00 3.24 -25.41
CA GLU A 321 -10.30 2.12 -26.07
C GLU A 321 -8.83 2.10 -25.65
N VAL A 322 -8.28 0.91 -25.39
CA VAL A 322 -6.85 0.75 -25.04
C VAL A 322 -5.99 0.83 -26.30
N LEU A 323 -5.06 1.78 -26.36
CA LEU A 323 -4.14 1.98 -27.48
C LEU A 323 -2.78 1.31 -27.28
N ASP A 324 -2.25 1.33 -26.06
CA ASP A 324 -0.90 0.85 -25.75
C ASP A 324 -0.81 0.39 -24.28
N ILE A 325 0.13 -0.51 -23.99
CA ILE A 325 0.38 -1.06 -22.65
C ILE A 325 1.88 -0.98 -22.35
N LYS A 326 2.23 -0.34 -21.23
CA LYS A 326 3.61 -0.27 -20.73
C LYS A 326 3.73 -0.91 -19.37
N ILE A 327 4.85 -1.61 -19.16
CA ILE A 327 5.20 -2.21 -17.87
C ILE A 327 6.35 -1.42 -17.26
N ASN A 328 6.18 -0.97 -16.02
CA ASN A 328 7.23 -0.23 -15.31
C ASN A 328 8.24 -1.15 -14.59
N ALA A 329 9.25 -0.56 -13.97
CA ALA A 329 10.31 -1.27 -13.25
C ALA A 329 9.83 -2.11 -12.03
N PHE A 330 8.60 -1.91 -11.56
CA PHE A 330 7.96 -2.67 -10.48
C PHE A 330 7.05 -3.79 -11.01
N GLY A 331 6.91 -3.87 -12.33
CA GLY A 331 6.05 -4.83 -13.01
C GLY A 331 4.58 -4.40 -13.10
N TYR A 332 4.24 -3.15 -12.82
CA TYR A 332 2.86 -2.65 -12.96
C TYR A 332 2.59 -2.21 -14.40
N GLU A 333 1.41 -2.54 -14.91
CA GLU A 333 0.93 -2.08 -16.21
C GLU A 333 0.34 -0.67 -16.12
N SER A 334 0.56 0.10 -17.17
CA SER A 334 -0.13 1.36 -17.46
C SER A 334 -0.67 1.28 -18.87
N TYR A 335 -1.87 1.81 -19.06
CA TYR A 335 -2.63 1.71 -20.30
C TYR A 335 -2.78 3.11 -20.88
N ARG A 336 -2.38 3.28 -22.14
CA ARG A 336 -2.77 4.47 -22.91
C ARG A 336 -4.17 4.22 -23.43
N VAL A 337 -5.09 5.13 -23.14
CA VAL A 337 -6.48 5.02 -23.55
C VAL A 337 -6.90 6.20 -24.41
N LYS A 338 -7.82 5.98 -25.34
CA LYS A 338 -8.51 7.02 -26.10
C LYS A 338 -9.94 7.10 -25.65
N TYR A 339 -10.39 8.28 -25.20
CA TYR A 339 -11.78 8.48 -24.79
C TYR A 339 -12.72 8.40 -26.00
N LEU A 340 -13.81 7.65 -25.87
CA LEU A 340 -14.77 7.40 -26.97
C LEU A 340 -16.04 8.24 -26.88
N ASP A 341 -16.48 8.60 -25.66
CA ASP A 341 -17.69 9.40 -25.42
C ASP A 341 -17.33 10.71 -24.70
N GLU A 342 -17.48 10.73 -23.38
CA GLU A 342 -17.06 11.84 -22.54
C GLU A 342 -15.58 11.69 -22.14
N ARG A 343 -14.92 12.83 -22.01
CA ARG A 343 -13.55 12.95 -21.52
C ARG A 343 -13.52 13.81 -20.25
N PRO A 344 -12.56 13.58 -19.33
CA PRO A 344 -12.44 14.38 -18.11
C PRO A 344 -12.26 15.88 -18.39
N PHE A 345 -11.52 16.21 -19.46
CA PHE A 345 -11.25 17.57 -19.91
C PHE A 345 -11.36 17.64 -21.43
N SER A 346 -11.90 18.74 -21.96
CA SER A 346 -12.13 18.93 -23.40
C SER A 346 -10.85 18.99 -24.25
N GLU A 347 -9.69 19.06 -23.64
CA GLU A 347 -8.40 19.15 -24.34
C GLU A 347 -7.67 17.80 -24.38
N ILE A 348 -8.18 16.78 -23.67
CA ILE A 348 -7.52 15.49 -23.47
C ILE A 348 -8.29 14.41 -24.22
N ASP A 349 -7.81 14.04 -25.40
CA ASP A 349 -8.35 12.93 -26.20
C ASP A 349 -7.81 11.57 -25.75
N GLU A 350 -6.59 11.56 -25.22
CA GLU A 350 -5.88 10.35 -24.80
C GLU A 350 -5.11 10.59 -23.50
N ASP A 351 -4.99 9.56 -22.68
CA ASP A 351 -4.22 9.64 -21.42
C ASP A 351 -3.58 8.30 -21.05
N TRP A 352 -2.58 8.34 -20.16
CA TRP A 352 -1.95 7.18 -19.55
C TRP A 352 -2.50 6.95 -18.15
N LEU A 353 -3.16 5.81 -17.95
CA LEU A 353 -3.74 5.44 -16.68
C LEU A 353 -3.02 4.24 -16.06
N PRO A 354 -2.80 4.24 -14.74
CA PRO A 354 -2.35 3.04 -14.06
C PRO A 354 -3.45 1.97 -14.11
N SER A 355 -3.03 0.71 -14.09
CA SER A 355 -3.91 -0.46 -14.16
C SER A 355 -5.14 -0.40 -13.25
N PHE A 356 -4.99 0.03 -11.99
CA PHE A 356 -6.09 0.08 -11.02
C PHE A 356 -7.14 1.17 -11.32
N ASN A 357 -6.89 2.04 -12.30
CA ASN A 357 -7.86 3.00 -12.83
C ASN A 357 -8.49 2.53 -14.16
N VAL A 358 -8.24 1.29 -14.58
CA VAL A 358 -8.78 0.70 -15.80
C VAL A 358 -9.62 -0.51 -15.42
N GLN A 359 -10.83 -0.59 -15.94
CA GLN A 359 -11.71 -1.73 -15.77
C GLN A 359 -12.20 -2.18 -17.15
N ILE A 360 -12.14 -3.48 -17.45
CA ILE A 360 -12.65 -3.98 -18.72
C ILE A 360 -14.17 -3.75 -18.80
N TYR A 361 -14.61 -3.12 -19.89
CA TYR A 361 -16.02 -2.99 -20.23
C TYR A 361 -16.42 -4.12 -21.17
N GLN A 362 -15.66 -4.28 -22.26
CA GLN A 362 -15.87 -5.32 -23.26
C GLN A 362 -14.52 -5.70 -23.89
N ASP A 363 -14.19 -7.00 -23.91
CA ASP A 363 -13.03 -7.52 -24.66
C ASP A 363 -13.32 -7.42 -26.16
N ARG A 364 -12.33 -6.92 -26.94
CA ARG A 364 -12.49 -6.68 -28.38
C ARG A 364 -12.84 -7.96 -29.13
N LYS A 365 -12.19 -9.07 -28.79
CA LYS A 365 -12.40 -10.35 -29.45
C LYS A 365 -13.83 -10.84 -29.21
N SER A 366 -14.28 -10.82 -27.96
CA SER A 366 -15.66 -11.21 -27.64
C SER A 366 -16.69 -10.30 -28.31
N PHE A 367 -16.40 -9.00 -28.41
CA PHE A 367 -17.26 -8.05 -29.12
C PHE A 367 -17.39 -8.39 -30.61
N ILE A 368 -16.27 -8.68 -31.29
CA ILE A 368 -16.27 -9.10 -32.69
C ILE A 368 -17.04 -10.40 -32.88
N GLU A 369 -16.81 -11.41 -32.03
CA GLU A 369 -17.52 -12.70 -32.09
C GLU A 369 -19.04 -12.51 -31.96
N ASP A 370 -19.48 -11.64 -31.04
CA ASP A 370 -20.90 -11.28 -30.87
C ASP A 370 -21.47 -10.55 -32.10
N LEU A 371 -20.68 -9.69 -32.74
CA LEU A 371 -21.08 -9.00 -33.97
C LEU A 371 -21.21 -9.96 -35.14
N ASP A 372 -20.26 -10.88 -35.30
CA ASP A 372 -20.29 -11.90 -36.36
C ASP A 372 -21.51 -12.82 -36.22
N GLU A 373 -21.85 -13.22 -34.99
CA GLU A 373 -23.05 -14.02 -34.75
C GLU A 373 -24.33 -13.26 -35.12
N LYS A 374 -24.42 -11.96 -34.76
CA LYS A 374 -25.57 -11.11 -35.09
C LYS A 374 -25.68 -10.84 -36.59
N LEU A 375 -24.56 -10.54 -37.24
CA LEU A 375 -24.49 -10.30 -38.69
C LEU A 375 -24.95 -11.54 -39.45
N LYS A 376 -24.44 -12.71 -39.08
CA LYS A 376 -24.84 -14.00 -39.69
C LYS A 376 -26.33 -14.27 -39.53
N LYS A 377 -26.88 -14.09 -38.31
CA LYS A 377 -28.33 -14.23 -38.08
C LYS A 377 -29.16 -13.29 -38.94
N THR A 378 -28.69 -12.06 -39.13
CA THR A 378 -29.40 -11.04 -39.93
C THR A 378 -29.33 -11.37 -41.41
N GLN A 379 -28.16 -11.79 -41.92
CA GLN A 379 -27.99 -12.24 -43.31
C GLN A 379 -28.87 -13.46 -43.62
N GLU A 380 -28.96 -14.43 -42.71
CA GLU A 380 -29.83 -15.60 -42.85
C GLU A 380 -31.32 -15.22 -42.86
N GLN A 381 -31.74 -14.28 -42.00
CA GLN A 381 -33.14 -13.81 -41.91
C GLN A 381 -33.56 -13.00 -43.14
N GLU A 382 -32.70 -12.11 -43.61
CA GLU A 382 -32.95 -11.21 -44.75
C GLU A 382 -32.58 -11.83 -46.11
N LYS A 383 -32.05 -13.06 -46.13
CA LYS A 383 -31.55 -13.77 -47.32
C LYS A 383 -30.51 -12.98 -48.11
N LEU A 384 -29.64 -12.27 -47.40
CA LEU A 384 -28.54 -11.52 -47.99
C LEU A 384 -27.37 -12.46 -48.27
N GLU A 385 -26.60 -12.17 -49.33
CA GLU A 385 -25.33 -12.89 -49.54
C GLU A 385 -24.36 -12.59 -48.39
N PRO A 386 -23.54 -13.57 -47.95
CA PRO A 386 -22.53 -13.33 -46.94
C PRO A 386 -21.53 -12.29 -47.42
N ILE A 387 -21.47 -11.17 -46.70
CA ILE A 387 -20.43 -10.15 -46.87
C ILE A 387 -19.44 -10.33 -45.72
N GLU A 388 -18.16 -10.52 -46.05
CA GLU A 388 -17.07 -10.51 -45.07
C GLU A 388 -16.60 -9.08 -44.85
N PHE A 389 -16.63 -8.64 -43.59
CA PHE A 389 -16.03 -7.38 -43.13
C PHE A 389 -14.76 -7.68 -42.34
N SER A 390 -13.78 -6.79 -42.39
CA SER A 390 -12.65 -6.84 -41.46
C SER A 390 -13.11 -6.50 -40.03
N ASP A 391 -12.32 -6.88 -39.02
CA ASP A 391 -12.65 -6.57 -37.63
C ASP A 391 -12.67 -5.05 -37.36
N GLU A 392 -11.79 -4.29 -38.03
CA GLU A 392 -11.77 -2.83 -37.98
C GLU A 392 -13.04 -2.23 -38.59
N GLU A 393 -13.50 -2.73 -39.74
CA GLU A 393 -14.74 -2.25 -40.38
C GLU A 393 -15.96 -2.52 -39.50
N LYS A 394 -16.02 -3.70 -38.87
CA LYS A 394 -17.08 -4.05 -37.91
C LYS A 394 -17.09 -3.11 -36.72
N ILE A 395 -15.92 -2.77 -36.18
CA ILE A 395 -15.79 -1.87 -35.03
C ILE A 395 -16.18 -0.44 -35.42
N GLU A 396 -15.68 0.06 -36.55
CA GLU A 396 -16.00 1.41 -37.03
C GLU A 396 -17.51 1.56 -37.27
N ALA A 397 -18.13 0.59 -37.92
CA ALA A 397 -19.57 0.60 -38.20
C ALA A 397 -20.45 0.52 -36.95
N THR A 398 -19.92 0.00 -35.83
CA THR A 398 -20.70 -0.25 -34.60
C THR A 398 -20.31 0.64 -33.43
N MET A 399 -19.29 1.49 -33.59
CA MET A 399 -18.78 2.35 -32.52
C MET A 399 -19.85 3.29 -31.95
N ASP A 400 -20.62 3.95 -32.82
CA ASP A 400 -21.71 4.83 -32.38
C ASP A 400 -22.78 4.06 -31.59
N THR A 401 -23.03 2.81 -31.97
CA THR A 401 -23.97 1.94 -31.24
C THR A 401 -23.41 1.56 -29.87
N LEU A 402 -22.12 1.24 -29.77
CA LEU A 402 -21.46 0.96 -28.50
C LEU A 402 -21.55 2.16 -27.55
N ILE A 403 -21.28 3.37 -28.07
CA ILE A 403 -21.37 4.62 -27.32
C ILE A 403 -22.80 4.90 -26.86
N GLU A 404 -23.80 4.70 -27.73
CA GLU A 404 -25.20 4.90 -27.37
C GLU A 404 -25.70 3.88 -26.34
N VAL A 405 -25.33 2.60 -26.47
CA VAL A 405 -25.64 1.58 -25.45
C VAL A 405 -25.02 1.95 -24.10
N TRP A 406 -23.76 2.40 -24.10
CA TRP A 406 -23.11 2.91 -22.90
C TRP A 406 -23.90 4.07 -22.26
N LYS A 407 -24.26 5.09 -23.06
CA LYS A 407 -25.03 6.25 -22.60
C LYS A 407 -26.38 5.87 -22.02
N LEU A 408 -27.13 4.98 -22.69
CA LEU A 408 -28.51 4.65 -22.37
C LEU A 408 -28.66 3.62 -21.24
N ALA A 409 -27.74 2.64 -21.15
CA ALA A 409 -27.93 1.49 -20.26
C ALA A 409 -27.08 1.55 -18.98
N MET A 410 -25.81 1.97 -19.07
CA MET A 410 -24.83 1.80 -17.99
C MET A 410 -24.33 3.12 -17.40
N LYS A 411 -24.26 4.18 -18.20
CA LYS A 411 -23.81 5.49 -17.74
C LYS A 411 -24.72 6.07 -16.67
N ASP A 412 -26.05 6.01 -16.84
CA ASP A 412 -26.99 6.53 -15.83
C ASP A 412 -27.06 5.65 -14.59
N TYR A 413 -26.91 4.33 -14.72
CA TYR A 413 -26.82 3.43 -13.57
C TYR A 413 -25.54 3.67 -12.76
N LEU A 414 -24.38 3.73 -13.43
CA LEU A 414 -23.10 4.00 -12.78
C LEU A 414 -23.03 5.43 -12.26
N ARG A 415 -23.51 6.42 -13.01
CA ARG A 415 -23.67 7.78 -12.49
C ARG A 415 -24.58 7.75 -11.29
N ASN A 416 -25.78 7.20 -11.28
CA ASN A 416 -26.61 7.23 -10.07
C ASN A 416 -25.99 6.47 -8.88
N THR A 417 -25.14 5.46 -9.13
CA THR A 417 -24.38 4.74 -8.10
C THR A 417 -23.16 5.53 -7.59
N TYR A 418 -22.47 6.27 -8.45
CA TYR A 418 -21.28 7.08 -8.16
C TYR A 418 -21.58 8.57 -7.95
N LYS A 419 -22.77 9.06 -8.27
CA LYS A 419 -23.24 10.45 -8.13
C LYS A 419 -23.50 10.74 -6.66
N ASP A 420 -23.88 9.77 -5.85
CA ASP A 420 -23.83 9.90 -4.40
C ASP A 420 -22.38 10.08 -3.86
N HIS A 421 -21.37 9.63 -4.60
CA HIS A 421 -19.96 9.80 -4.28
C HIS A 421 -19.40 11.13 -4.83
N PHE A 422 -19.68 11.46 -6.10
CA PHE A 422 -19.17 12.66 -6.78
C PHE A 422 -20.01 13.94 -6.56
N ASP A 423 -21.33 13.88 -6.36
CA ASP A 423 -22.13 15.07 -5.97
C ASP A 423 -21.74 15.55 -4.56
N ARG A 424 -21.22 14.66 -3.70
CA ARG A 424 -20.62 15.07 -2.42
C ARG A 424 -19.32 15.85 -2.59
N ILE A 425 -18.52 15.49 -3.60
CA ILE A 425 -17.24 16.14 -3.91
C ILE A 425 -17.46 17.45 -4.70
N THR A 426 -18.43 17.49 -5.62
CA THR A 426 -18.59 18.62 -6.56
C THR A 426 -19.54 19.72 -6.06
N ARG A 427 -20.48 19.44 -5.15
CA ARG A 427 -21.37 20.49 -4.57
C ARG A 427 -20.72 21.37 -3.50
N GLN A 428 -19.42 21.22 -3.23
CA GLN A 428 -18.65 22.09 -2.33
C GLN A 428 -17.85 23.19 -3.04
N LYS A 429 -18.02 23.37 -4.36
CA LYS A 429 -17.59 24.59 -5.04
C LYS A 429 -18.77 25.52 -5.28
N TRP A 430 -19.34 26.09 -4.21
CA TRP A 430 -20.00 27.40 -4.16
C TRP A 430 -20.01 27.91 -2.72
#